data_AF-A0A379EFY6-F1
#
_entry.id   AF-A0A379EFY6-F1
#
_cell.length_a   1.000
_cell.length_b   1.000
_cell.length_c   1.000
_cell.angle_alpha   90.00
_cell.angle_beta   90.00
_cell.angle_gamma   90.00
#
_symmetry.space_group_name_H-M   'P 1'
#
loop_
_entity.id
_entity.type
_entity.pdbx_description
1 polymer ?
#
loop_
_entity_poly.entity_id
_entity_poly.type
_entity_poly.pdbx_seq_one_letter_code
_entity_poly.pdbx_strand_id
1 'polypeptide(L)'
;MSNTTKNLWVLTEERPKKKVLQMIFEYFAKDQGCGFFGDTLRIIPILNEDKHFAFTYEVIGFTCARVNHVYIKTVSGSSSFTDFLIYYQDAMPNVADAPLYAIEETKTDDSESRNIGVYQRCSKFVFIENYYPTAKKIMLYALQIEQKEKPTETNIFGTRLLLTLGVEILGKKIDTHIFKPFTSIEELIQCKNNMQCPPAGNIPILLQKSDDKIQISGRLFKSGSLSHDPNIGALSIIAAVLRKLGWEKEIEITQHGLEQNHIKAKNKFILIANKLGISLEGLNAPKAELPTDYWHYETKGEKLGTIFIHLVVENFTESYAVFENHAGCEKGYFQTSQGEHIPLAKYADREAYKAGDKSQIIFIPDLVLLDIEEKESITIEGKKYENKDTGIEELNNYDTFDELYLKKYYPQYQIVRTVVLYGSKNTQIFDVQVGFLLNEEGKLVLGIKAPKLFNRAIRNLLDYWN
;
A
#
# COMPACT_ATOMS: atom_id res chain seq x y z
N MET A 1 13.12 -26.94 28.11
CA MET A 1 12.84 -26.52 26.73
C MET A 1 13.70 -25.30 26.47
N SER A 2 14.71 -25.39 25.61
CA SER A 2 15.47 -24.20 25.20
C SER A 2 14.53 -23.31 24.40
N ASN A 3 13.99 -22.26 25.01
CA ASN A 3 13.31 -21.20 24.28
C ASN A 3 14.38 -20.49 23.45
N THR A 4 14.69 -20.99 22.26
CA THR A 4 15.36 -20.19 21.24
C THR A 4 14.36 -19.12 20.83
N THR A 5 14.59 -17.91 21.31
CA THR A 5 13.81 -16.72 20.95
C THR A 5 14.05 -16.42 19.48
N LYS A 6 12.96 -16.25 18.72
CA LYS A 6 13.01 -15.98 17.28
C LYS A 6 12.85 -14.50 17.01
N ASN A 7 13.27 -14.05 15.83
CA ASN A 7 13.00 -12.69 15.39
C ASN A 7 11.62 -12.60 14.71
N LEU A 8 11.00 -11.43 14.80
CA LEU A 8 9.83 -11.07 14.00
C LEU A 8 10.31 -10.20 12.84
N TRP A 9 10.18 -10.68 11.61
CA TRP A 9 10.51 -9.92 10.42
C TRP A 9 9.25 -9.37 9.77
N VAL A 10 9.23 -8.06 9.54
CA VAL A 10 8.19 -7.34 8.82
C VAL A 10 8.76 -6.94 7.46
N LEU A 11 8.34 -7.63 6.41
CA LEU A 11 8.65 -7.22 5.05
C LEU A 11 7.49 -6.36 4.55
N THR A 12 7.77 -5.18 3.99
CA THR A 12 6.71 -4.29 3.54
C THR A 12 7.07 -3.52 2.28
N GLU A 13 6.09 -3.29 1.41
CA GLU A 13 6.22 -2.39 0.26
C GLU A 13 5.94 -0.92 0.65
N GLU A 14 5.23 -0.74 1.76
CA GLU A 14 4.76 0.52 2.34
C GLU A 14 5.76 1.13 3.32
N ARG A 15 5.55 2.39 3.70
CA ARG A 15 6.23 2.95 4.87
C ARG A 15 5.64 2.31 6.14
N PRO A 16 6.48 1.77 7.04
CA PRO A 16 6.00 1.20 8.30
C PRO A 16 5.43 2.29 9.22
N LYS A 17 4.12 2.24 9.47
CA LYS A 17 3.42 3.15 10.39
C LYS A 17 3.36 2.54 11.79
N LYS A 18 3.70 3.31 12.83
CA LYS A 18 3.68 2.84 14.23
C LYS A 18 2.34 2.22 14.63
N LYS A 19 1.22 2.85 14.24
CA LYS A 19 -0.13 2.34 14.56
C LYS A 19 -0.45 1.00 13.89
N VAL A 20 -0.02 0.82 12.64
CA VAL A 20 -0.21 -0.42 11.89
C VAL A 20 0.63 -1.53 12.50
N LEU A 21 1.91 -1.26 12.81
CA LEU A 21 2.78 -2.21 13.51
C LEU A 21 2.19 -2.64 14.85
N GLN A 22 1.66 -1.70 15.63
CA GLN A 22 1.00 -2.02 16.90
C GLN A 22 -0.16 -3.00 16.70
N MET A 23 -1.02 -2.78 15.70
CA MET A 23 -2.13 -3.69 15.39
C MET A 23 -1.63 -5.08 14.95
N ILE A 24 -0.54 -5.13 14.17
CA ILE A 24 0.09 -6.40 13.76
C ILE A 24 0.67 -7.13 14.98
N PHE A 25 1.30 -6.42 15.90
CA PHE A 25 1.89 -7.01 17.10
C PHE A 25 0.83 -7.48 18.10
N GLU A 26 -0.24 -6.72 18.29
CA GLU A 26 -1.42 -7.13 19.06
C GLU A 26 -2.03 -8.42 18.49
N TYR A 27 -2.16 -8.46 17.16
CA TYR A 27 -2.65 -9.64 16.45
C TYR A 27 -1.71 -10.84 16.64
N PHE A 28 -0.41 -10.66 16.41
CA PHE A 28 0.61 -11.68 16.61
C PHE A 28 0.57 -12.24 18.04
N ALA A 29 0.55 -11.36 19.04
CA ALA A 29 0.55 -11.74 20.45
C ALA A 29 -0.67 -12.61 20.80
N LYS A 30 -1.86 -12.20 20.33
CA LYS A 30 -3.10 -12.96 20.51
C LYS A 30 -3.02 -14.32 19.82
N ASP A 31 -2.61 -14.35 18.56
CA ASP A 31 -2.58 -15.56 17.73
C ASP A 31 -1.54 -16.58 18.25
N GLN A 32 -0.39 -16.09 18.74
CA GLN A 32 0.69 -16.93 19.28
C GLN A 32 0.51 -17.24 20.78
N GLY A 33 -0.52 -16.69 21.43
CA GLY A 33 -0.79 -16.91 22.85
C GLY A 33 0.35 -16.41 23.75
N CYS A 34 0.88 -15.22 23.47
CA CYS A 34 1.90 -14.57 24.29
C CYS A 34 1.47 -13.15 24.68
N GLY A 35 1.88 -12.70 25.87
CA GLY A 35 1.76 -11.29 26.26
C GLY A 35 2.85 -10.44 25.60
N PHE A 36 2.57 -9.14 25.45
CA PHE A 36 3.55 -8.15 25.00
C PHE A 36 3.33 -6.80 25.68
N PHE A 37 4.37 -5.97 25.68
CA PHE A 37 4.31 -4.52 25.96
C PHE A 37 4.69 -3.78 24.68
N GLY A 38 4.00 -2.72 24.28
CA GLY A 38 4.15 -2.17 22.92
C GLY A 38 3.67 -0.74 22.69
N ASP A 39 3.66 0.09 23.74
CA ASP A 39 2.86 1.31 23.77
C ASP A 39 3.60 2.52 23.15
N THR A 40 4.93 2.43 23.04
CA THR A 40 5.81 3.51 22.56
C THR A 40 6.82 2.99 21.55
N LEU A 41 6.32 2.57 20.39
CA LEU A 41 7.17 2.06 19.31
C LEU A 41 8.07 3.14 18.71
N ARG A 42 9.35 2.81 18.52
CA ARG A 42 10.30 3.57 17.70
C ARG A 42 10.86 2.67 16.60
N ILE A 43 11.00 3.24 15.41
CA ILE A 43 11.55 2.55 14.24
C ILE A 43 12.93 3.13 13.99
N ILE A 44 13.97 2.35 14.24
CA ILE A 44 15.35 2.79 14.27
C ILE A 44 16.09 2.24 13.05
N PRO A 45 16.63 3.08 12.15
CA PRO A 45 17.52 2.61 11.09
C PRO A 45 18.78 1.99 11.70
N ILE A 46 19.12 0.78 11.29
CA ILE A 46 20.37 0.12 11.69
C ILE A 46 21.51 0.68 10.86
N LEU A 47 22.54 1.19 11.53
CA LEU A 47 23.78 1.63 10.89
C LEU A 47 24.88 0.57 11.06
N ASN A 48 25.67 0.34 10.03
CA ASN A 48 26.86 -0.50 10.11
C ASN A 48 28.02 0.23 10.81
N GLU A 49 29.18 -0.42 10.91
CA GLU A 49 30.39 0.14 11.55
C GLU A 49 30.84 1.46 10.89
N ASP A 50 30.66 1.60 9.58
CA ASP A 50 30.96 2.82 8.79
C ASP A 50 29.86 3.89 8.87
N LYS A 51 28.86 3.70 9.75
CA LYS A 51 27.68 4.57 9.91
C LYS A 51 26.81 4.66 8.64
N HIS A 52 26.89 3.68 7.75
CA HIS A 52 26.00 3.54 6.61
C HIS A 52 24.75 2.76 7.01
N PHE A 53 23.60 3.16 6.47
CA PHE A 53 22.33 2.48 6.67
C PHE A 53 22.35 1.07 6.06
N ALA A 54 22.09 0.06 6.90
CA ALA A 54 22.10 -1.35 6.52
C ALA A 54 20.80 -1.80 5.79
N PHE A 55 20.00 -0.87 5.28
CA PHE A 55 18.70 -1.14 4.63
C PHE A 55 17.78 -2.03 5.48
N THR A 56 17.83 -1.83 6.79
CA THR A 56 17.11 -2.62 7.79
C THR A 56 16.78 -1.70 8.96
N TYR A 57 15.54 -1.73 9.41
CA TYR A 57 15.12 -1.02 10.62
C TYR A 57 14.90 -2.02 11.75
N GLU A 58 15.16 -1.62 12.97
CA GLU A 58 14.76 -2.33 14.19
C GLU A 58 13.60 -1.59 14.84
N VAL A 59 12.59 -2.32 15.29
CA VAL A 59 11.51 -1.76 16.11
C VAL A 59 11.83 -2.00 17.57
N ILE A 60 12.01 -0.92 18.31
CA ILE A 60 12.16 -0.95 19.77
C ILE A 60 10.85 -0.47 20.43
N GLY A 61 10.71 -0.77 21.71
CA GLY A 61 9.47 -0.49 22.46
C GLY A 61 8.42 -1.59 22.34
N PHE A 62 8.69 -2.66 21.59
CA PHE A 62 7.94 -3.92 21.63
C PHE A 62 8.73 -4.95 22.46
N THR A 63 8.12 -5.49 23.52
CA THR A 63 8.73 -6.52 24.37
C THR A 63 7.82 -7.73 24.45
N CYS A 64 8.31 -8.89 24.00
CA CYS A 64 7.63 -10.17 24.12
C CYS A 64 8.68 -11.25 24.43
N ALA A 65 8.47 -12.06 25.47
CA ALA A 65 9.46 -13.06 25.90
C ALA A 65 9.79 -14.14 24.84
N ARG A 66 9.00 -14.22 23.76
CA ARG A 66 9.21 -15.16 22.66
C ARG A 66 9.95 -14.53 21.47
N VAL A 67 9.95 -13.20 21.38
CA VAL A 67 10.54 -12.45 20.27
C VAL A 67 11.84 -11.81 20.73
N ASN A 68 12.92 -12.07 20.02
CA ASN A 68 14.22 -11.47 20.31
C ASN A 68 14.28 -10.04 19.75
N HIS A 69 14.25 -9.90 18.42
CA HIS A 69 14.21 -8.60 17.75
C HIS A 69 13.02 -8.52 16.80
N VAL A 70 12.61 -7.29 16.50
CA VAL A 70 11.66 -6.99 15.43
C VAL A 70 12.36 -6.19 14.36
N TYR A 71 12.49 -6.77 13.17
CA TYR A 71 13.16 -6.15 12.03
C TYR A 71 12.17 -5.78 10.94
N ILE A 72 12.42 -4.66 10.26
CA ILE A 72 11.68 -4.23 9.08
C ILE A 72 12.63 -4.14 7.89
N LYS A 73 12.23 -4.70 6.76
CA LYS A 73 12.91 -4.50 5.47
C LYS A 73 11.92 -4.12 4.38
N THR A 74 12.31 -3.17 3.55
CA THR A 74 11.54 -2.77 2.38
C THR A 74 11.69 -3.82 1.28
N VAL A 75 10.57 -4.25 0.73
CA VAL A 75 10.50 -5.19 -0.40
C VAL A 75 9.65 -4.58 -1.51
N SER A 76 9.69 -5.22 -2.67
CA SER A 76 8.82 -4.91 -3.79
C SER A 76 8.25 -6.17 -4.40
N GLY A 77 6.96 -6.11 -4.75
CA GLY A 77 6.26 -7.19 -5.43
C GLY A 77 6.75 -7.41 -6.86
N SER A 78 6.73 -8.66 -7.31
CA SER A 78 6.90 -8.97 -8.74
C SER A 78 5.64 -8.67 -9.56
N SER A 79 4.48 -8.56 -8.90
CA SER A 79 3.17 -8.22 -9.48
C SER A 79 2.20 -7.73 -8.39
N SER A 80 1.12 -8.46 -8.11
CA SER A 80 0.13 -8.10 -7.09
C SER A 80 0.57 -8.51 -5.68
N PHE A 81 1.22 -7.60 -4.95
CA PHE A 81 1.79 -7.84 -3.62
C PHE A 81 0.90 -7.33 -2.49
N THR A 82 0.80 -8.07 -1.37
CA THR A 82 0.15 -7.62 -0.13
C THR A 82 1.09 -6.72 0.66
N ASP A 83 0.59 -5.65 1.25
CA ASP A 83 1.44 -4.59 1.83
C ASP A 83 2.45 -5.04 2.90
N PHE A 84 2.15 -6.12 3.64
CA PHE A 84 3.07 -6.72 4.61
C PHE A 84 3.13 -8.25 4.52
N LEU A 85 4.33 -8.80 4.72
CA LEU A 85 4.56 -10.20 5.06
C LEU A 85 5.27 -10.28 6.41
N ILE A 86 4.74 -11.12 7.30
CA ILE A 86 5.25 -11.28 8.66
C ILE A 86 5.86 -12.67 8.83
N TYR A 87 7.13 -12.74 9.23
CA TYR A 87 7.83 -13.99 9.48
C TYR A 87 8.27 -14.09 10.94
N TYR A 88 8.22 -15.30 11.50
CA TYR A 88 8.64 -15.57 12.86
C TYR A 88 9.71 -16.67 12.88
N GLN A 89 10.96 -16.23 12.73
CA GLN A 89 12.14 -17.08 12.49
C GLN A 89 13.44 -16.35 12.86
N ASP A 90 14.53 -17.09 13.04
CA ASP A 90 15.81 -16.52 13.46
C ASP A 90 16.47 -15.73 12.33
N ALA A 91 16.65 -16.38 11.16
CA ALA A 91 17.34 -15.80 10.01
C ALA A 91 16.46 -14.85 9.20
N MET A 92 17.11 -13.94 8.48
CA MET A 92 16.44 -13.06 7.51
C MET A 92 15.64 -13.88 6.48
N PRO A 93 14.38 -13.53 6.19
CA PRO A 93 13.55 -14.30 5.27
C PRO A 93 14.12 -14.38 3.86
N ASN A 94 13.93 -15.52 3.22
CA ASN A 94 14.12 -15.67 1.79
C ASN A 94 12.78 -15.98 1.11
N VAL A 95 12.73 -15.92 -0.23
CA VAL A 95 11.48 -16.07 -1.00
C VAL A 95 10.85 -17.47 -0.85
N ALA A 96 11.64 -18.49 -0.50
CA ALA A 96 11.10 -19.83 -0.26
C ALA A 96 10.51 -20.01 1.14
N ASP A 97 10.79 -19.10 2.08
CA ASP A 97 10.22 -19.15 3.43
C ASP A 97 8.73 -18.81 3.38
N ALA A 98 7.93 -19.54 4.17
CA ALA A 98 6.50 -19.28 4.30
C ALA A 98 6.25 -18.20 5.38
N PRO A 99 5.63 -17.05 5.03
CA PRO A 99 5.24 -16.07 6.02
C PRO A 99 4.14 -16.62 6.92
N LEU A 100 4.16 -16.20 8.18
CA LEU A 100 3.09 -16.47 9.14
C LEU A 100 1.83 -15.71 8.75
N TYR A 101 1.97 -14.42 8.42
CA TYR A 101 0.87 -13.56 7.99
C TYR A 101 1.18 -12.87 6.66
N ALA A 102 0.15 -12.74 5.85
CA ALA A 102 0.12 -11.85 4.70
C ALA A 102 -1.00 -10.83 4.87
N ILE A 103 -0.63 -9.56 4.92
CA ILE A 103 -1.49 -8.47 5.37
C ILE A 103 -1.60 -7.44 4.27
N GLU A 104 -2.83 -7.11 3.92
CA GLU A 104 -3.15 -5.96 3.08
C GLU A 104 -3.70 -4.84 3.97
N GLU A 105 -3.12 -3.65 3.88
CA GLU A 105 -3.55 -2.46 4.61
C GLU A 105 -4.56 -1.65 3.78
N THR A 106 -5.49 -1.01 4.48
CA THR A 106 -6.27 0.08 3.93
C THR A 106 -6.60 1.09 5.02
N LYS A 107 -6.48 2.37 4.71
CA LYS A 107 -7.07 3.43 5.55
C LYS A 107 -8.50 3.81 5.13
N THR A 108 -8.93 3.39 3.94
CA THR A 108 -10.20 3.79 3.33
C THR A 108 -11.39 3.07 3.98
N ASP A 109 -12.41 3.84 4.35
CA ASP A 109 -13.74 3.32 4.72
C ASP A 109 -14.72 3.37 3.53
N ASP A 110 -15.83 2.65 3.65
CA ASP A 110 -16.96 2.62 2.69
C ASP A 110 -17.56 4.02 2.39
N SER A 111 -17.35 5.00 3.28
CA SER A 111 -17.79 6.38 3.11
C SER A 111 -17.12 7.12 1.95
N GLU A 112 -15.86 6.83 1.63
CA GLU A 112 -15.08 7.61 0.66
C GLU A 112 -15.06 6.98 -0.74
N SER A 113 -15.00 5.66 -0.84
CA SER A 113 -15.05 4.98 -2.13
C SER A 113 -15.51 3.52 -2.04
N ARG A 114 -16.81 3.33 -2.27
CA ARG A 114 -17.52 2.04 -2.17
C ARG A 114 -16.80 0.88 -2.89
N ASN A 115 -16.35 1.09 -4.13
CA ASN A 115 -15.74 0.02 -4.94
C ASN A 115 -14.22 -0.10 -4.75
N ILE A 116 -13.53 1.01 -4.42
CA ILE A 116 -12.07 1.00 -4.21
C ILE A 116 -11.73 0.40 -2.85
N GLY A 117 -12.52 0.73 -1.82
CA GLY A 117 -12.27 0.32 -0.44
C GLY A 117 -12.22 -1.20 -0.24
N VAL A 118 -12.92 -1.96 -1.09
CA VAL A 118 -13.00 -3.43 -0.97
C VAL A 118 -12.41 -4.14 -2.19
N TYR A 119 -12.96 -3.94 -3.39
CA TYR A 119 -12.62 -4.82 -4.51
C TYR A 119 -11.20 -4.65 -5.05
N GLN A 120 -10.68 -3.42 -5.12
CA GLN A 120 -9.37 -3.16 -5.75
C GLN A 120 -8.23 -3.99 -5.10
N ARG A 121 -8.36 -4.26 -3.80
CA ARG A 121 -7.36 -4.96 -2.99
C ARG A 121 -7.55 -6.48 -2.99
N CYS A 122 -8.76 -6.98 -3.26
CA CYS A 122 -9.09 -8.40 -3.22
C CYS A 122 -8.20 -9.28 -4.12
N SER A 123 -7.74 -8.76 -5.27
CA SER A 123 -6.87 -9.53 -6.17
C SER A 123 -5.55 -9.98 -5.54
N LYS A 124 -5.02 -9.23 -4.54
CA LYS A 124 -3.78 -9.58 -3.84
C LYS A 124 -3.91 -10.89 -3.05
N PHE A 125 -5.05 -11.12 -2.40
CA PHE A 125 -5.32 -12.38 -1.69
C PHE A 125 -5.49 -13.59 -2.61
N VAL A 126 -6.03 -13.37 -3.80
CA VAL A 126 -6.11 -14.42 -4.84
C VAL A 126 -4.71 -14.73 -5.38
N PHE A 127 -3.89 -13.70 -5.55
CA PHE A 127 -2.55 -13.85 -6.11
C PHE A 127 -1.62 -14.59 -5.15
N ILE A 128 -1.57 -14.17 -3.88
CA ILE A 128 -0.65 -14.73 -2.88
C ILE A 128 -0.92 -16.20 -2.55
N GLU A 129 -2.15 -16.68 -2.72
CA GLU A 129 -2.51 -18.10 -2.51
C GLU A 129 -1.66 -19.04 -3.37
N ASN A 130 -1.20 -18.58 -4.53
CA ASN A 130 -0.36 -19.36 -5.45
C ASN A 130 1.10 -19.49 -4.97
N TYR A 131 1.52 -18.70 -3.99
CA TYR A 131 2.88 -18.66 -3.47
C TYR A 131 2.95 -19.17 -2.03
N TYR A 132 2.05 -18.69 -1.18
CA TYR A 132 2.03 -19.00 0.25
C TYR A 132 0.62 -19.42 0.71
N PRO A 133 0.14 -20.61 0.28
CA PRO A 133 -1.22 -21.07 0.62
C PRO A 133 -1.42 -21.28 2.13
N THR A 134 -0.35 -21.52 2.88
CA THR A 134 -0.38 -21.70 4.33
C THR A 134 -0.36 -20.40 5.11
N ALA A 135 -0.04 -19.27 4.47
CA ALA A 135 0.01 -17.98 5.14
C ALA A 135 -1.41 -17.55 5.53
N LYS A 136 -1.56 -17.10 6.76
CA LYS A 136 -2.83 -16.54 7.20
C LYS A 136 -3.01 -15.15 6.58
N LYS A 137 -4.15 -14.95 5.94
CA LYS A 137 -4.44 -13.73 5.18
C LYS A 137 -5.25 -12.76 6.01
N ILE A 138 -4.85 -11.50 6.04
CA ILE A 138 -5.47 -10.47 6.87
C ILE A 138 -5.72 -9.23 6.02
N MET A 139 -6.94 -8.72 6.07
CA MET A 139 -7.29 -7.38 5.59
C MET A 139 -7.33 -6.44 6.80
N LEU A 140 -6.35 -5.54 6.90
CA LEU A 140 -6.14 -4.63 8.01
C LEU A 140 -6.67 -3.23 7.66
N TYR A 141 -7.66 -2.77 8.41
CA TYR A 141 -8.25 -1.45 8.29
C TYR A 141 -7.62 -0.49 9.30
N ALA A 142 -6.66 0.32 8.86
CA ALA A 142 -6.02 1.39 9.65
C ALA A 142 -6.78 2.71 9.48
N LEU A 143 -8.06 2.72 9.88
CA LEU A 143 -8.96 3.84 9.63
C LEU A 143 -8.48 5.13 10.33
N GLN A 144 -8.37 6.22 9.56
CA GLN A 144 -8.06 7.56 10.08
C GLN A 144 -9.31 8.46 10.15
N ILE A 145 -10.45 7.94 9.72
CA ILE A 145 -11.77 8.57 9.77
C ILE A 145 -12.77 7.62 10.41
N GLU A 146 -13.91 8.13 10.87
CA GLU A 146 -14.94 7.31 11.50
C GLU A 146 -15.53 6.29 10.52
N GLN A 147 -15.64 5.04 10.97
CA GLN A 147 -16.29 3.97 10.22
C GLN A 147 -17.78 4.27 10.05
N LYS A 148 -18.28 4.14 8.83
CA LYS A 148 -19.71 4.26 8.57
C LYS A 148 -20.53 3.24 9.37
N GLU A 149 -21.57 3.72 10.06
CA GLU A 149 -22.45 2.87 10.88
C GLU A 149 -23.16 1.78 10.07
N LYS A 150 -23.69 2.14 8.90
CA LYS A 150 -24.43 1.22 8.02
C LYS A 150 -23.58 0.87 6.78
N PRO A 151 -23.09 -0.38 6.67
CA PRO A 151 -22.28 -0.78 5.52
C PRO A 151 -23.13 -0.80 4.24
N THR A 152 -22.54 -0.42 3.11
CA THR A 152 -23.16 -0.57 1.80
C THR A 152 -23.24 -2.03 1.37
N GLU A 153 -24.13 -2.34 0.42
CA GLU A 153 -24.22 -3.68 -0.19
C GLU A 153 -22.87 -4.13 -0.78
N THR A 154 -22.11 -3.20 -1.37
CA THR A 154 -20.76 -3.47 -1.90
C THR A 154 -19.80 -3.90 -0.80
N ASN A 155 -19.78 -3.20 0.33
CA ASN A 155 -18.93 -3.54 1.46
C ASN A 155 -19.32 -4.89 2.07
N ILE A 156 -20.62 -5.17 2.20
CA ILE A 156 -21.14 -6.46 2.65
C ILE A 156 -20.67 -7.56 1.69
N PHE A 157 -20.99 -7.47 0.40
CA PHE A 157 -20.66 -8.50 -0.57
C PHE A 157 -19.15 -8.76 -0.64
N GLY A 158 -18.34 -7.72 -0.78
CA GLY A 158 -16.88 -7.87 -0.88
C GLY A 158 -16.24 -8.39 0.40
N THR A 159 -16.71 -7.97 1.59
CA THR A 159 -16.22 -8.53 2.87
C THR A 159 -16.61 -10.00 3.00
N ARG A 160 -17.83 -10.39 2.61
CA ARG A 160 -18.25 -11.80 2.62
C ARG A 160 -17.41 -12.66 1.67
N LEU A 161 -17.03 -12.14 0.51
CA LEU A 161 -16.10 -12.84 -0.39
C LEU A 161 -14.73 -13.08 0.27
N LEU A 162 -14.16 -12.05 0.92
CA LEU A 162 -12.91 -12.16 1.68
C LEU A 162 -13.00 -13.23 2.77
N LEU A 163 -14.06 -13.20 3.58
CA LEU A 163 -14.31 -14.20 4.63
C LEU A 163 -14.46 -15.62 4.06
N THR A 164 -15.07 -15.76 2.87
CA THR A 164 -15.23 -17.07 2.21
C THR A 164 -13.88 -17.64 1.75
N LEU A 165 -12.91 -16.79 1.40
CA LEU A 165 -11.54 -17.19 1.12
C LEU A 165 -10.68 -17.39 2.39
N GLY A 166 -11.26 -17.23 3.59
CA GLY A 166 -10.54 -17.36 4.86
C GLY A 166 -9.65 -16.17 5.19
N VAL A 167 -9.92 -14.99 4.61
CA VAL A 167 -9.24 -13.75 4.98
C VAL A 167 -9.85 -13.22 6.27
N GLU A 168 -9.02 -13.01 7.29
CA GLU A 168 -9.43 -12.37 8.54
C GLU A 168 -9.50 -10.85 8.38
N ILE A 169 -10.42 -10.21 9.11
CA ILE A 169 -10.60 -8.76 9.09
C ILE A 169 -10.14 -8.16 10.41
N LEU A 170 -9.23 -7.19 10.34
CA LEU A 170 -8.68 -6.49 11.50
C LEU A 170 -8.93 -4.99 11.37
N GLY A 171 -9.14 -4.28 12.49
CA GLY A 171 -9.18 -2.81 12.53
C GLY A 171 -10.52 -2.13 12.19
N LYS A 172 -11.57 -2.90 11.84
CA LYS A 172 -12.94 -2.37 11.71
C LYS A 172 -13.94 -3.22 12.49
N LYS A 173 -15.05 -2.62 12.91
CA LYS A 173 -16.17 -3.33 13.56
C LYS A 173 -16.90 -4.19 12.53
N ILE A 174 -17.16 -5.45 12.89
CA ILE A 174 -17.82 -6.44 12.05
C ILE A 174 -19.03 -6.98 12.81
N ASP A 175 -20.23 -6.81 12.24
CA ASP A 175 -21.42 -7.55 12.68
C ASP A 175 -21.39 -8.96 12.09
N THR A 176 -21.18 -9.96 12.92
CA THR A 176 -21.07 -11.36 12.52
C THR A 176 -22.36 -11.95 11.94
N HIS A 177 -23.52 -11.29 12.11
CA HIS A 177 -24.78 -11.71 11.49
C HIS A 177 -24.85 -11.29 10.01
N ILE A 178 -24.25 -10.15 9.68
CA ILE A 178 -24.22 -9.58 8.32
C ILE A 178 -23.02 -10.13 7.55
N PHE A 179 -21.84 -10.08 8.18
CA PHE A 179 -20.57 -10.45 7.57
C PHE A 179 -20.24 -11.90 7.90
N LYS A 180 -20.84 -12.81 7.13
CA LYS A 180 -20.57 -14.25 7.19
C LYS A 180 -20.11 -14.79 5.83
N PRO A 181 -19.26 -15.83 5.80
CA PRO A 181 -18.89 -16.51 4.57
C PRO A 181 -20.12 -16.92 3.74
N PHE A 182 -19.97 -16.98 2.43
CA PHE A 182 -20.92 -17.68 1.57
C PHE A 182 -20.77 -19.18 1.79
N THR A 183 -21.89 -19.90 1.79
CA THR A 183 -21.91 -21.36 1.94
C THR A 183 -22.26 -22.09 0.66
N SER A 184 -22.80 -21.40 -0.36
CA SER A 184 -23.10 -21.97 -1.67
C SER A 184 -22.94 -20.96 -2.81
N ILE A 185 -22.81 -21.50 -4.04
CA ILE A 185 -22.73 -20.71 -5.27
C ILE A 185 -24.03 -19.92 -5.48
N GLU A 186 -25.17 -20.53 -5.20
CA GLU A 186 -26.50 -19.92 -5.35
C GLU A 186 -26.65 -18.70 -4.42
N GLU A 187 -26.18 -18.82 -3.18
CA GLU A 187 -26.20 -17.70 -2.22
C GLU A 187 -25.37 -16.52 -2.73
N LEU A 188 -24.17 -16.78 -3.26
CA LEU A 188 -23.31 -15.76 -3.83
C LEU A 188 -23.97 -15.06 -5.02
N ILE A 189 -24.51 -15.83 -5.97
CA ILE A 189 -25.17 -15.31 -7.17
C ILE A 189 -26.38 -14.45 -6.77
N GLN A 190 -27.25 -14.96 -5.90
CA GLN A 190 -28.43 -14.24 -5.43
C GLN A 190 -28.03 -12.95 -4.72
N CYS A 191 -27.04 -13.02 -3.82
CA CYS A 191 -26.55 -11.85 -3.11
C CYS A 191 -26.03 -10.78 -4.07
N LYS A 192 -25.26 -11.14 -5.11
CA LYS A 192 -24.70 -10.17 -6.05
C LYS A 192 -25.74 -9.58 -7.00
N ASN A 193 -26.64 -10.41 -7.53
CA ASN A 193 -27.60 -10.01 -8.54
C ASN A 193 -28.76 -9.18 -7.97
N ASN A 194 -29.05 -9.30 -6.67
CA ASN A 194 -30.08 -8.50 -6.01
C ASN A 194 -29.60 -7.10 -5.58
N MET A 195 -28.30 -6.82 -5.66
CA MET A 195 -27.75 -5.49 -5.34
C MET A 195 -28.24 -4.44 -6.34
N GLN A 196 -28.29 -3.18 -5.91
CA GLN A 196 -28.65 -2.08 -6.80
C GLN A 196 -27.70 -1.98 -8.02
N CYS A 197 -28.28 -1.95 -9.21
CA CYS A 197 -27.52 -1.74 -10.46
C CYS A 197 -26.86 -0.34 -10.50
N PRO A 198 -25.69 -0.22 -11.15
CA PRO A 198 -25.04 1.07 -11.33
C PRO A 198 -25.88 1.98 -12.26
N PRO A 199 -25.60 3.30 -12.28
CA PRO A 199 -26.28 4.24 -13.16
C PRO A 199 -26.17 3.85 -14.64
N ALA A 200 -27.17 4.25 -15.44
CA ALA A 200 -27.23 3.97 -16.87
C ALA A 200 -25.90 4.31 -17.59
N GLY A 201 -25.48 3.40 -18.49
CA GLY A 201 -24.20 3.49 -19.21
C GLY A 201 -23.02 2.78 -18.52
N ASN A 202 -23.17 2.32 -17.28
CA ASN A 202 -22.19 1.44 -16.63
C ASN A 202 -22.57 -0.03 -16.81
N ILE A 203 -21.55 -0.89 -16.92
CA ILE A 203 -21.72 -2.34 -16.99
C ILE A 203 -21.85 -2.89 -15.56
N PRO A 204 -23.01 -3.48 -15.17
CA PRO A 204 -23.14 -4.14 -13.89
C PRO A 204 -22.31 -5.42 -13.83
N ILE A 205 -21.91 -5.82 -12.63
CA ILE A 205 -21.41 -7.17 -12.39
C ILE A 205 -22.60 -8.06 -12.01
N LEU A 206 -22.96 -8.96 -12.92
CA LEU A 206 -24.04 -9.94 -12.78
C LEU A 206 -23.50 -11.33 -13.06
N LEU A 207 -24.05 -12.33 -12.37
CA LEU A 207 -23.68 -13.73 -12.54
C LEU A 207 -24.85 -14.50 -13.13
N GLN A 208 -24.56 -15.30 -14.16
CA GLN A 208 -25.52 -16.23 -14.76
C GLN A 208 -24.92 -17.63 -14.76
N LYS A 209 -25.64 -18.59 -14.18
CA LYS A 209 -25.20 -19.98 -14.06
C LYS A 209 -26.00 -20.86 -15.01
N SER A 210 -25.31 -21.64 -15.83
CA SER A 210 -25.83 -22.80 -16.55
C SER A 210 -25.27 -24.09 -15.92
N ASP A 211 -25.58 -25.24 -16.51
CA ASP A 211 -25.08 -26.53 -16.03
C ASP A 211 -23.56 -26.62 -16.12
N ASP A 212 -22.97 -26.01 -17.14
CA ASP A 212 -21.60 -26.17 -17.60
C ASP A 212 -20.74 -24.90 -17.48
N LYS A 213 -21.36 -23.75 -17.19
CA LYS A 213 -20.68 -22.46 -17.20
C LYS A 213 -21.28 -21.46 -16.20
N ILE A 214 -20.44 -20.60 -15.66
CA ILE A 214 -20.87 -19.36 -15.00
C ILE A 214 -20.32 -18.17 -15.79
N GLN A 215 -21.22 -17.35 -16.30
CA GLN A 215 -20.89 -16.09 -16.93
C GLN A 215 -20.94 -14.95 -15.92
N ILE A 216 -19.92 -14.09 -15.94
CA ILE A 216 -19.83 -12.93 -15.07
C ILE A 216 -19.65 -11.68 -15.94
N SER A 217 -20.63 -10.79 -15.96
CA SER A 217 -20.46 -9.52 -16.68
C SER A 217 -19.52 -8.60 -15.91
N GLY A 218 -18.72 -7.81 -16.61
CA GLY A 218 -17.93 -6.77 -15.94
C GLY A 218 -16.89 -6.11 -16.83
N ARG A 219 -16.90 -4.78 -16.85
CA ARG A 219 -15.94 -3.98 -17.63
C ARG A 219 -14.52 -4.15 -17.12
N LEU A 220 -13.58 -4.49 -17.99
CA LEU A 220 -12.13 -4.54 -17.71
C LEU A 220 -11.33 -3.47 -18.45
N PHE A 221 -11.91 -2.93 -19.54
CA PHE A 221 -11.28 -1.89 -20.35
C PHE A 221 -11.34 -0.50 -19.72
N LYS A 222 -10.19 0.15 -19.63
CA LYS A 222 -10.03 1.55 -19.23
C LYS A 222 -8.81 2.15 -19.94
N SER A 223 -8.93 3.37 -20.43
CA SER A 223 -7.82 4.13 -21.04
C SER A 223 -6.98 3.34 -22.06
N GLY A 224 -7.62 2.62 -22.99
CA GLY A 224 -6.91 1.87 -24.04
C GLY A 224 -6.24 0.56 -23.60
N SER A 225 -6.58 0.03 -22.41
CA SER A 225 -5.94 -1.17 -21.88
C SER A 225 -6.82 -1.95 -20.90
N LEU A 226 -6.39 -3.16 -20.55
CA LEU A 226 -6.94 -3.95 -19.44
C LEU A 226 -6.42 -3.37 -18.11
N SER A 227 -7.13 -2.36 -17.59
CA SER A 227 -6.69 -1.57 -16.43
C SER A 227 -7.82 -1.05 -15.53
N HIS A 228 -9.03 -1.63 -15.61
CA HIS A 228 -10.11 -1.26 -14.69
C HIS A 228 -9.94 -1.92 -13.30
N ASP A 229 -9.02 -1.42 -12.49
CA ASP A 229 -8.57 -2.05 -11.23
C ASP A 229 -9.66 -2.54 -10.27
N PRO A 230 -10.73 -1.76 -9.94
CA PRO A 230 -11.77 -2.26 -9.05
C PRO A 230 -12.49 -3.51 -9.59
N ASN A 231 -12.69 -3.59 -10.91
CA ASN A 231 -13.36 -4.72 -11.53
C ASN A 231 -12.41 -5.90 -11.71
N ILE A 232 -11.13 -5.65 -12.00
CA ILE A 232 -10.09 -6.69 -11.97
C ILE A 232 -10.12 -7.38 -10.61
N GLY A 233 -10.11 -6.59 -9.53
CA GLY A 233 -10.22 -7.09 -8.17
C GLY A 233 -11.50 -7.87 -7.91
N ALA A 234 -12.67 -7.28 -8.22
CA ALA A 234 -13.98 -7.90 -8.00
C ALA A 234 -14.15 -9.23 -8.74
N LEU A 235 -13.87 -9.25 -10.04
CA LEU A 235 -14.03 -10.45 -10.89
C LEU A 235 -13.06 -11.56 -10.45
N SER A 236 -11.84 -11.20 -10.08
CA SER A 236 -10.84 -12.15 -9.56
C SER A 236 -11.32 -12.84 -8.29
N ILE A 237 -11.82 -12.09 -7.31
CA ILE A 237 -12.25 -12.68 -6.05
C ILE A 237 -13.57 -13.43 -6.17
N ILE A 238 -14.50 -12.97 -7.01
CA ILE A 238 -15.74 -13.70 -7.30
C ILE A 238 -15.39 -15.07 -7.88
N ALA A 239 -14.52 -15.12 -8.90
CA ALA A 239 -14.09 -16.37 -9.50
C ALA A 239 -13.37 -17.29 -8.50
N ALA A 240 -12.47 -16.73 -7.68
CA ALA A 240 -11.78 -17.50 -6.64
C ALA A 240 -12.76 -18.11 -5.62
N VAL A 241 -13.78 -17.36 -5.20
CA VAL A 241 -14.82 -17.86 -4.29
C VAL A 241 -15.69 -18.92 -4.96
N LEU A 242 -16.05 -18.76 -6.24
CA LEU A 242 -16.76 -19.79 -6.99
C LEU A 242 -15.96 -21.11 -7.02
N ARG A 243 -14.64 -21.04 -7.26
CA ARG A 243 -13.75 -22.21 -7.14
C ARG A 243 -13.75 -22.79 -5.73
N LYS A 244 -13.64 -21.95 -4.70
CA LYS A 244 -13.65 -22.36 -3.29
C LYS A 244 -14.96 -23.06 -2.88
N LEU A 245 -16.08 -22.65 -3.46
CA LEU A 245 -17.41 -23.23 -3.25
C LEU A 245 -17.67 -24.48 -4.12
N GLY A 246 -16.67 -24.97 -4.84
CA GLY A 246 -16.74 -26.24 -5.60
C GLY A 246 -17.14 -26.10 -7.07
N TRP A 247 -17.13 -24.89 -7.66
CA TRP A 247 -17.33 -24.76 -9.09
C TRP A 247 -16.09 -25.21 -9.85
N GLU A 248 -16.16 -26.32 -10.57
CA GLU A 248 -15.04 -26.88 -11.35
C GLU A 248 -15.14 -26.60 -12.86
N LYS A 249 -16.30 -26.13 -13.33
CA LYS A 249 -16.56 -25.94 -14.77
C LYS A 249 -16.17 -24.54 -15.27
N GLU A 250 -16.61 -24.13 -16.45
CA GLU A 250 -16.14 -22.88 -17.06
C GLU A 250 -16.59 -21.65 -16.25
N ILE A 251 -15.69 -20.65 -16.14
CA ILE A 251 -16.01 -19.29 -15.72
C ILE A 251 -15.61 -18.36 -16.87
N GLU A 252 -16.55 -17.60 -17.40
CA GLU A 252 -16.29 -16.66 -18.50
C GLU A 252 -16.67 -15.24 -18.09
N ILE A 253 -15.80 -14.29 -18.38
CA ILE A 253 -16.12 -12.86 -18.24
C ILE A 253 -16.72 -12.35 -19.54
N THR A 254 -17.88 -11.71 -19.44
CA THR A 254 -18.59 -11.07 -20.56
C THR A 254 -18.63 -9.55 -20.40
N GLN A 255 -18.96 -8.82 -21.46
CA GLN A 255 -19.09 -7.35 -21.44
C GLN A 255 -17.84 -6.61 -20.90
N HIS A 256 -16.65 -7.18 -21.13
CA HIS A 256 -15.39 -6.64 -20.63
C HIS A 256 -14.88 -5.42 -21.41
N GLY A 257 -15.35 -5.24 -22.65
CA GLY A 257 -15.00 -4.12 -23.52
C GLY A 257 -13.55 -4.16 -24.05
N LEU A 258 -12.95 -5.35 -24.07
CA LEU A 258 -11.57 -5.56 -24.52
C LEU A 258 -11.58 -6.09 -25.96
N GLU A 259 -10.42 -5.99 -26.59
CA GLU A 259 -10.10 -6.53 -27.90
C GLU A 259 -8.81 -7.34 -27.74
N GLN A 260 -8.48 -8.19 -28.72
CA GLN A 260 -7.34 -9.12 -28.62
C GLN A 260 -5.99 -8.42 -28.36
N ASN A 261 -5.79 -7.22 -28.92
CA ASN A 261 -4.59 -6.39 -28.72
C ASN A 261 -4.41 -5.88 -27.27
N HIS A 262 -5.49 -5.81 -26.48
CA HIS A 262 -5.45 -5.37 -25.10
C HIS A 262 -4.96 -6.47 -24.14
N ILE A 263 -4.95 -7.72 -24.60
CA ILE A 263 -4.64 -8.90 -23.79
C ILE A 263 -3.13 -9.17 -23.83
N LYS A 264 -2.45 -8.95 -22.69
CA LYS A 264 -1.00 -9.14 -22.55
C LYS A 264 -0.72 -10.17 -21.46
N ALA A 265 0.19 -11.12 -21.72
CA ALA A 265 0.51 -12.21 -20.81
C ALA A 265 0.98 -11.73 -19.42
N LYS A 266 1.69 -10.61 -19.35
CA LYS A 266 2.18 -10.04 -18.07
C LYS A 266 1.13 -9.25 -17.28
N ASN A 267 -0.10 -9.09 -17.79
CA ASN A 267 -1.13 -8.36 -17.08
C ASN A 267 -1.64 -9.18 -15.88
N LYS A 268 -1.78 -8.53 -14.71
CA LYS A 268 -2.19 -9.18 -13.46
C LYS A 268 -3.50 -9.97 -13.56
N PHE A 269 -4.50 -9.46 -14.30
CA PHE A 269 -5.76 -10.17 -14.47
C PHE A 269 -5.59 -11.42 -15.34
N ILE A 270 -4.75 -11.36 -16.36
CA ILE A 270 -4.47 -12.52 -17.23
C ILE A 270 -3.72 -13.61 -16.48
N LEU A 271 -2.80 -13.23 -15.59
CA LEU A 271 -2.14 -14.16 -14.67
C LEU A 271 -3.14 -14.88 -13.76
N ILE A 272 -4.05 -14.12 -13.13
CA ILE A 272 -5.12 -14.67 -12.29
C ILE A 272 -6.07 -15.55 -13.11
N ALA A 273 -6.47 -15.10 -14.30
CA ALA A 273 -7.37 -15.83 -15.19
C ALA A 273 -6.79 -17.18 -15.60
N ASN A 274 -5.49 -17.25 -15.93
CA ASN A 274 -4.81 -18.51 -16.21
C ASN A 274 -4.84 -19.46 -15.01
N LYS A 275 -4.68 -18.95 -13.78
CA LYS A 275 -4.68 -19.78 -12.56
C LYS A 275 -6.07 -20.25 -12.15
N LEU A 276 -7.10 -19.43 -12.34
CA LEU A 276 -8.47 -19.76 -11.98
C LEU A 276 -9.26 -20.41 -13.12
N GLY A 277 -8.67 -20.57 -14.30
CA GLY A 277 -9.34 -21.09 -15.50
C GLY A 277 -10.50 -20.18 -15.93
N ILE A 278 -10.24 -18.88 -16.04
CA ILE A 278 -11.21 -17.87 -16.47
C ILE A 278 -11.01 -17.57 -17.96
N SER A 279 -12.08 -17.63 -18.75
CA SER A 279 -12.12 -17.21 -20.16
C SER A 279 -12.65 -15.78 -20.32
N LEU A 280 -12.32 -15.16 -21.45
CA LEU A 280 -12.87 -13.86 -21.87
C LEU A 280 -13.72 -14.09 -23.12
N GLU A 281 -14.99 -13.67 -23.09
CA GLU A 281 -15.92 -13.87 -24.19
C GLU A 281 -15.36 -13.36 -25.53
N GLY A 282 -15.27 -14.25 -26.50
CA GLY A 282 -14.80 -13.93 -27.85
C GLY A 282 -13.30 -13.59 -27.97
N LEU A 283 -12.49 -13.78 -26.92
CA LEU A 283 -11.05 -13.52 -26.92
C LEU A 283 -10.23 -14.73 -26.51
N ASN A 284 -9.03 -14.85 -27.07
CA ASN A 284 -8.07 -15.88 -26.69
C ASN A 284 -7.10 -15.29 -25.67
N ALA A 285 -7.17 -15.76 -24.41
CA ALA A 285 -6.17 -15.40 -23.41
C ALA A 285 -4.85 -16.14 -23.70
N PRO A 286 -3.70 -15.43 -23.76
CA PRO A 286 -2.41 -16.10 -23.90
C PRO A 286 -2.12 -16.92 -22.65
N LYS A 287 -1.37 -18.01 -22.83
CA LYS A 287 -0.77 -18.72 -21.71
C LYS A 287 0.13 -17.75 -20.93
N ALA A 288 -0.15 -17.60 -19.65
CA ALA A 288 0.60 -16.72 -18.77
C ALA A 288 1.07 -17.49 -17.54
N GLU A 289 2.34 -17.35 -17.21
CA GLU A 289 2.95 -17.97 -16.04
C GLU A 289 3.22 -16.91 -14.99
N LEU A 290 2.92 -17.25 -13.74
CA LEU A 290 3.22 -16.39 -12.60
C LEU A 290 4.73 -16.15 -12.52
N PRO A 291 5.17 -14.96 -12.10
CA PRO A 291 6.57 -14.74 -11.74
C PRO A 291 7.04 -15.81 -10.75
N THR A 292 8.27 -16.30 -10.89
CA THR A 292 8.83 -17.32 -9.99
C THR A 292 8.80 -16.85 -8.54
N ASP A 293 9.28 -15.64 -8.31
CA ASP A 293 9.37 -15.05 -6.98
C ASP A 293 8.20 -14.10 -6.75
N TYR A 294 7.59 -14.16 -5.57
CA TYR A 294 6.49 -13.25 -5.20
C TYR A 294 7.00 -11.83 -4.94
N TRP A 295 8.17 -11.73 -4.30
CA TRP A 295 8.78 -10.48 -3.84
C TRP A 295 10.30 -10.55 -3.94
N HIS A 296 10.94 -9.38 -3.90
CA HIS A 296 12.38 -9.24 -3.75
C HIS A 296 12.71 -8.06 -2.83
N TYR A 297 13.90 -8.04 -2.24
CA TYR A 297 14.36 -6.88 -1.47
C TYR A 297 14.51 -5.65 -2.37
N GLU A 298 13.95 -4.53 -1.93
CA GLU A 298 14.01 -3.28 -2.68
C GLU A 298 15.43 -2.71 -2.64
N THR A 299 15.97 -2.38 -3.81
CA THR A 299 17.36 -1.93 -4.01
C THR A 299 17.47 -0.84 -5.08
N LYS A 300 16.34 -0.36 -5.63
CA LYS A 300 16.29 0.53 -6.80
C LYS A 300 15.28 1.66 -6.64
N GLY A 301 14.18 1.45 -5.93
CA GLY A 301 13.06 2.37 -5.81
C GLY A 301 13.42 3.65 -5.05
N GLU A 302 13.00 4.81 -5.58
CA GLU A 302 13.20 6.11 -4.94
C GLU A 302 12.55 6.24 -3.56
N LYS A 303 11.51 5.43 -3.32
CA LYS A 303 10.85 5.31 -2.01
C LYS A 303 11.82 5.03 -0.86
N LEU A 304 12.95 4.36 -1.12
CA LEU A 304 13.94 4.08 -0.07
C LEU A 304 14.49 5.37 0.58
N GLY A 305 14.78 6.39 -0.23
CA GLY A 305 15.29 7.67 0.27
C GLY A 305 14.23 8.46 1.05
N THR A 306 13.01 8.55 0.51
CA THR A 306 11.93 9.31 1.15
C THR A 306 11.40 8.63 2.41
N ILE A 307 11.26 7.29 2.43
CA ILE A 307 10.90 6.52 3.63
C ILE A 307 11.96 6.67 4.70
N PHE A 308 13.25 6.62 4.34
CA PHE A 308 14.33 6.81 5.31
C PHE A 308 14.23 8.17 6.00
N ILE A 309 14.15 9.26 5.22
CA ILE A 309 14.03 10.61 5.80
C ILE A 309 12.78 10.76 6.67
N HIS A 310 11.64 10.24 6.21
CA HIS A 310 10.40 10.25 6.97
C HIS A 310 10.61 9.58 8.34
N LEU A 311 11.12 8.35 8.37
CA LEU A 311 11.30 7.61 9.61
C LEU A 311 12.34 8.24 10.53
N VAL A 312 13.45 8.75 10.00
CA VAL A 312 14.48 9.40 10.82
C VAL A 312 13.92 10.66 11.48
N VAL A 313 13.19 11.48 10.73
CA VAL A 313 12.55 12.70 11.27
C VAL A 313 11.57 12.35 12.38
N GLU A 314 10.60 11.45 12.14
CA GLU A 314 9.57 11.09 13.13
C GLU A 314 10.11 10.36 14.37
N ASN A 315 11.29 9.73 14.28
CA ASN A 315 11.85 8.95 15.38
C ASN A 315 12.96 9.69 16.15
N PHE A 316 13.67 10.64 15.53
CA PHE A 316 14.83 11.33 16.10
C PHE A 316 14.64 12.84 16.26
N THR A 317 13.43 13.37 16.01
CA THR A 317 13.09 14.79 16.24
C THR A 317 11.67 14.92 16.81
N GLU A 318 11.29 16.15 17.17
CA GLU A 318 9.90 16.51 17.53
C GLU A 318 9.04 16.86 16.31
N SER A 319 9.63 16.84 15.10
CA SER A 319 8.97 17.15 13.84
C SER A 319 8.31 15.90 13.24
N TYR A 320 7.31 16.11 12.39
CA TYR A 320 6.46 15.02 11.90
C TYR A 320 5.95 15.27 10.47
N ALA A 321 5.47 14.21 9.82
CA ALA A 321 4.85 14.32 8.50
C ALA A 321 3.40 14.80 8.60
N VAL A 322 3.02 15.76 7.75
CA VAL A 322 1.63 16.21 7.60
C VAL A 322 0.99 15.67 6.33
N PHE A 323 1.78 15.05 5.43
CA PHE A 323 1.29 14.36 4.24
C PHE A 323 2.34 13.37 3.71
N GLU A 324 1.90 12.22 3.20
CA GLU A 324 2.77 11.21 2.57
C GLU A 324 2.11 10.59 1.32
N ASN A 325 2.92 10.32 0.29
CA ASN A 325 2.56 9.68 -0.97
C ASN A 325 3.80 9.03 -1.60
N HIS A 326 4.59 8.30 -0.80
CA HIS A 326 5.80 7.63 -1.29
C HIS A 326 5.52 6.78 -2.53
N ALA A 327 6.45 6.74 -3.48
CA ALA A 327 6.29 5.97 -4.72
C ALA A 327 5.90 4.50 -4.45
N GLY A 328 4.79 4.06 -5.04
CA GLY A 328 4.24 2.70 -4.88
C GLY A 328 3.44 2.46 -3.58
N CYS A 329 3.38 3.43 -2.68
CA CYS A 329 2.63 3.35 -1.41
C CYS A 329 1.20 3.89 -1.52
N GLU A 330 0.34 3.55 -0.56
CA GLU A 330 -0.99 4.16 -0.45
C GLU A 330 -0.89 5.66 -0.14
N LYS A 331 -1.52 6.50 -0.99
CA LYS A 331 -1.57 7.95 -0.79
C LYS A 331 -2.24 8.32 0.55
N GLY A 332 -1.53 9.05 1.40
CA GLY A 332 -1.96 9.56 2.70
C GLY A 332 -3.08 10.61 2.67
N TYR A 333 -3.57 11.00 3.85
CA TYR A 333 -4.39 12.20 4.02
C TYR A 333 -3.48 13.37 4.38
N PHE A 334 -3.93 14.59 4.13
CA PHE A 334 -3.29 15.77 4.70
C PHE A 334 -3.78 15.96 6.13
N GLN A 335 -2.86 16.15 7.07
CA GLN A 335 -3.17 16.44 8.46
C GLN A 335 -3.15 17.95 8.70
N THR A 336 -4.27 18.52 9.15
CA THR A 336 -4.36 19.94 9.49
C THR A 336 -3.70 20.24 10.84
N SER A 337 -3.46 21.52 11.14
CA SER A 337 -2.94 21.95 12.45
C SER A 337 -3.86 21.63 13.63
N GLN A 338 -5.12 21.28 13.37
CA GLN A 338 -6.08 20.81 14.37
C GLN A 338 -6.09 19.27 14.51
N GLY A 339 -5.25 18.56 13.76
CA GLY A 339 -5.18 17.10 13.75
C GLY A 339 -6.22 16.41 12.88
N GLU A 340 -7.01 17.16 12.11
CA GLU A 340 -7.99 16.58 11.18
C GLU A 340 -7.31 15.98 9.95
N HIS A 341 -7.81 14.84 9.48
CA HIS A 341 -7.31 14.19 8.26
C HIS A 341 -8.24 14.52 7.09
N ILE A 342 -7.71 15.19 6.06
CA ILE A 342 -8.48 15.58 4.88
C ILE A 342 -7.95 14.92 3.60
N PRO A 343 -8.84 14.45 2.70
CA PRO A 343 -8.43 13.97 1.39
C PRO A 343 -7.94 15.12 0.52
N LEU A 344 -6.88 14.87 -0.26
CA LEU A 344 -6.41 15.83 -1.24
C LEU A 344 -7.37 15.95 -2.42
N ALA A 345 -7.65 17.18 -2.82
CA ALA A 345 -8.39 17.50 -4.03
C ALA A 345 -7.58 17.06 -5.24
N LYS A 346 -8.27 16.55 -6.26
CA LYS A 346 -7.64 16.17 -7.52
C LYS A 346 -7.43 17.36 -8.46
N TYR A 347 -8.31 18.36 -8.35
CA TYR A 347 -8.33 19.52 -9.23
C TYR A 347 -8.50 20.79 -8.40
N ALA A 348 -7.84 21.87 -8.80
CA ALA A 348 -8.11 23.20 -8.28
C ALA A 348 -9.50 23.67 -8.74
N ASP A 349 -9.78 23.51 -10.03
CA ASP A 349 -11.10 23.66 -10.64
C ASP A 349 -11.45 22.44 -11.49
N ARG A 350 -12.45 21.68 -11.03
CA ARG A 350 -12.91 20.46 -11.71
C ARG A 350 -13.62 20.75 -13.03
N GLU A 351 -14.38 21.84 -13.10
CA GLU A 351 -15.19 22.14 -14.29
C GLU A 351 -14.29 22.69 -15.40
N ALA A 352 -13.33 23.57 -15.07
CA ALA A 352 -12.30 23.99 -16.02
C ALA A 352 -11.44 22.80 -16.51
N TYR A 353 -11.06 21.87 -15.62
CA TYR A 353 -10.32 20.67 -16.03
C TYR A 353 -11.07 19.78 -17.04
N LYS A 354 -12.38 19.61 -16.81
CA LYS A 354 -13.25 18.85 -17.72
C LYS A 354 -13.47 19.60 -19.04
N ALA A 355 -13.50 20.93 -19.01
CA ALA A 355 -13.62 21.78 -20.20
C ALA A 355 -12.35 21.80 -21.07
N GLY A 356 -11.22 21.29 -20.56
CA GLY A 356 -10.00 21.06 -21.34
C GLY A 356 -8.73 21.59 -20.69
N ASP A 357 -8.84 22.43 -19.65
CA ASP A 357 -7.68 23.03 -18.99
C ASP A 357 -6.99 22.03 -18.06
N LYS A 358 -5.98 21.33 -18.59
CA LYS A 358 -5.23 20.33 -17.83
C LYS A 358 -4.32 20.92 -16.76
N SER A 359 -4.07 22.23 -16.76
CA SER A 359 -3.27 22.90 -15.72
C SER A 359 -3.97 22.89 -14.35
N GLN A 360 -5.28 22.67 -14.31
CA GLN A 360 -6.06 22.61 -13.07
C GLN A 360 -5.83 21.33 -12.24
N ILE A 361 -5.01 20.40 -12.72
CA ILE A 361 -4.63 19.22 -11.93
C ILE A 361 -3.68 19.63 -10.80
N ILE A 362 -3.96 19.16 -9.59
CA ILE A 362 -3.09 19.45 -8.45
C ILE A 362 -1.93 18.45 -8.47
N PHE A 363 -0.70 18.96 -8.51
CA PHE A 363 0.51 18.18 -8.29
C PHE A 363 0.63 17.83 -6.81
N ILE A 364 0.94 16.57 -6.53
CA ILE A 364 0.95 16.01 -5.17
C ILE A 364 2.39 15.64 -4.85
N PRO A 365 2.99 16.22 -3.79
CA PRO A 365 4.35 15.88 -3.38
C PRO A 365 4.43 14.47 -2.81
N ASP A 366 5.64 13.91 -2.71
CA ASP A 366 5.81 12.58 -2.11
C ASP A 366 5.74 12.62 -0.59
N LEU A 367 6.18 13.71 0.04
CA LEU A 367 6.20 13.86 1.48
C LEU A 367 6.14 15.35 1.84
N VAL A 368 5.44 15.67 2.93
CA VAL A 368 5.51 17.00 3.54
C VAL A 368 5.81 16.84 5.02
N LEU A 369 6.91 17.45 5.47
CA LEU A 369 7.32 17.47 6.86
C LEU A 369 7.11 18.85 7.48
N LEU A 370 6.76 18.88 8.75
CA LEU A 370 6.63 20.11 9.52
C LEU A 370 7.80 20.23 10.50
N ASP A 371 8.73 21.14 10.23
CA ASP A 371 9.82 21.50 11.16
C ASP A 371 9.29 22.46 12.22
N ILE A 372 9.08 21.95 13.43
CA ILE A 372 8.57 22.72 14.57
C ILE A 372 9.56 23.78 15.06
N GLU A 373 10.85 23.48 14.99
CA GLU A 373 11.91 24.34 15.55
C GLU A 373 12.16 25.55 14.64
N GLU A 374 12.26 25.32 13.33
CA GLU A 374 12.51 26.37 12.35
C GLU A 374 11.22 27.00 11.81
N LYS A 375 10.07 26.44 12.15
CA LYS A 375 8.76 26.78 11.57
C LYS A 375 8.80 26.72 10.05
N GLU A 376 9.24 25.58 9.51
CA GLU A 376 9.24 25.31 8.07
C GLU A 376 8.26 24.19 7.70
N SER A 377 7.50 24.36 6.62
CA SER A 377 6.80 23.26 5.94
C SER A 377 7.65 22.82 4.76
N ILE A 378 8.21 21.62 4.83
CA ILE A 378 9.18 21.10 3.87
C ILE A 378 8.45 20.15 2.91
N THR A 379 8.19 20.61 1.70
CA THR A 379 7.64 19.84 0.58
C THR A 379 8.76 19.08 -0.13
N ILE A 380 8.60 17.76 -0.25
CA ILE A 380 9.64 16.85 -0.73
C ILE A 380 9.17 16.13 -1.99
N GLU A 381 10.03 16.16 -3.01
CA GLU A 381 9.95 15.30 -4.20
C GLU A 381 10.99 14.18 -4.08
N GLY A 382 10.57 12.93 -4.18
CA GLY A 382 11.44 11.76 -4.20
C GLY A 382 11.81 11.38 -5.62
N LYS A 383 13.10 11.23 -5.91
CA LYS A 383 13.55 10.70 -7.21
C LYS A 383 14.69 9.70 -7.08
N LYS A 384 14.80 8.80 -8.06
CA LYS A 384 16.09 8.14 -8.30
C LYS A 384 17.13 9.18 -8.70
N TYR A 385 18.38 8.95 -8.32
CA TYR A 385 19.49 9.85 -8.64
C TYR A 385 19.59 10.17 -10.14
N GLU A 386 19.35 9.18 -11.01
CA GLU A 386 19.35 9.35 -12.47
C GLU A 386 18.31 10.37 -12.99
N ASN A 387 17.24 10.59 -12.24
CA ASN A 387 16.13 11.50 -12.58
C ASN A 387 16.14 12.78 -11.73
N LYS A 388 17.28 13.12 -11.12
CA LYS A 388 17.45 14.29 -10.26
C LYS A 388 16.93 15.57 -10.90
N ASP A 389 17.32 15.85 -12.14
CA ASP A 389 16.99 17.11 -12.81
C ASP A 389 15.48 17.26 -13.02
N THR A 390 14.78 16.17 -13.37
CA THR A 390 13.32 16.12 -13.44
C THR A 390 12.68 16.42 -12.08
N GLY A 391 13.19 15.84 -10.99
CA GLY A 391 12.69 16.15 -9.65
C GLY A 391 12.87 17.62 -9.26
N ILE A 392 13.98 18.24 -9.67
CA ILE A 392 14.24 19.67 -9.44
C ILE A 392 13.22 20.53 -10.21
N GLU A 393 12.94 20.19 -11.47
CA GLU A 393 11.95 20.89 -12.28
C GLU A 393 10.54 20.78 -11.68
N GLU A 394 10.17 19.60 -11.18
CA GLU A 394 8.86 19.33 -10.59
C GLU A 394 8.55 20.13 -9.32
N LEU A 395 9.57 20.57 -8.57
CA LEU A 395 9.36 21.44 -7.41
C LEU A 395 8.58 22.72 -7.73
N ASN A 396 8.63 23.19 -8.98
CA ASN A 396 7.91 24.40 -9.41
C ASN A 396 6.39 24.18 -9.53
N ASN A 397 5.92 22.93 -9.55
CA ASN A 397 4.51 22.61 -9.77
C ASN A 397 3.66 22.63 -8.48
N TYR A 398 4.28 22.86 -7.32
CA TYR A 398 3.62 22.75 -6.02
C TYR A 398 2.91 24.01 -5.51
N ASP A 399 2.85 25.09 -6.30
CA ASP A 399 2.22 26.35 -5.91
C ASP A 399 0.76 26.16 -5.48
N THR A 400 -0.02 25.38 -6.25
CA THR A 400 -1.42 25.11 -5.93
C THR A 400 -1.58 24.29 -4.64
N PHE A 401 -0.70 23.30 -4.42
CA PHE A 401 -0.71 22.52 -3.19
C PHE A 401 -0.40 23.41 -1.97
N ASP A 402 0.61 24.27 -2.10
CA ASP A 402 1.02 25.21 -1.07
C ASP A 402 -0.11 26.17 -0.68
N GLU A 403 -0.83 26.75 -1.65
CA GLU A 403 -1.97 27.64 -1.39
C GLU A 403 -3.14 26.92 -0.72
N LEU A 404 -3.55 25.76 -1.25
CA LEU A 404 -4.74 25.06 -0.78
C LEU A 404 -4.55 24.41 0.59
N TYR A 405 -3.31 24.01 0.92
CA TYR A 405 -3.01 23.21 2.09
C TYR A 405 -2.05 23.91 3.06
N LEU A 406 -0.82 24.22 2.65
CA LEU A 406 0.20 24.69 3.58
C LEU A 406 -0.09 26.09 4.11
N LYS A 407 -0.33 27.07 3.23
CA LYS A 407 -0.68 28.45 3.62
C LYS A 407 -2.02 28.52 4.36
N LYS A 408 -2.95 27.64 4.02
CA LYS A 408 -4.27 27.58 4.66
C LYS A 408 -4.21 27.01 6.08
N TYR A 409 -3.54 25.88 6.28
CA TYR A 409 -3.57 25.14 7.55
C TYR A 409 -2.35 25.39 8.44
N TYR A 410 -1.23 25.84 7.87
CA TYR A 410 0.03 26.16 8.54
C TYR A 410 0.58 27.54 8.12
N PRO A 411 -0.20 28.64 8.20
CA PRO A 411 0.18 29.96 7.68
C PRO A 411 1.44 30.58 8.34
N GLN A 412 1.81 30.10 9.53
CA GLN A 412 3.00 30.59 10.26
C GLN A 412 4.30 29.87 9.84
N TYR A 413 4.21 28.85 9.00
CA TYR A 413 5.35 28.07 8.57
C TYR A 413 5.84 28.56 7.21
N GLN A 414 7.15 28.81 7.10
CA GLN A 414 7.78 29.12 5.82
C GLN A 414 7.82 27.85 4.96
N ILE A 415 7.46 27.97 3.69
CA ILE A 415 7.49 26.82 2.79
C ILE A 415 8.90 26.66 2.21
N VAL A 416 9.43 25.45 2.32
CA VAL A 416 10.69 25.01 1.73
C VAL A 416 10.40 23.84 0.82
N ARG A 417 10.96 23.84 -0.40
CA ARG A 417 10.82 22.73 -1.35
C ARG A 417 12.18 22.09 -1.58
N THR A 418 12.26 20.77 -1.59
CA THR A 418 13.53 20.06 -1.76
C THR A 418 13.37 18.70 -2.42
N VAL A 419 14.43 18.22 -3.06
CA VAL A 419 14.50 16.86 -3.61
C VAL A 419 15.21 15.93 -2.64
N VAL A 420 14.65 14.73 -2.46
CA VAL A 420 15.27 13.59 -1.79
C VAL A 420 15.59 12.52 -2.83
N LEU A 421 16.86 12.10 -2.87
CA LEU A 421 17.34 11.14 -3.84
C LEU A 421 17.64 9.76 -3.24
N TYR A 422 17.48 8.73 -4.06
CA TYR A 422 18.03 7.40 -3.82
C TYR A 422 18.86 6.90 -5.01
N GLY A 423 19.93 6.14 -4.74
CA GLY A 423 20.77 5.48 -5.75
C GLY A 423 22.14 6.13 -5.91
N SER A 424 22.91 5.76 -6.95
CA SER A 424 24.28 6.26 -7.16
C SER A 424 25.26 5.84 -6.05
N LYS A 425 26.56 6.01 -6.33
CA LYS A 425 27.65 5.85 -5.35
C LYS A 425 28.20 7.18 -4.86
N ASN A 426 27.61 8.29 -5.31
CA ASN A 426 28.07 9.62 -4.95
C ASN A 426 28.02 9.83 -3.44
N THR A 427 29.05 10.51 -2.94
CA THR A 427 29.20 10.83 -1.52
C THR A 427 29.03 12.32 -1.23
N GLN A 428 28.70 13.10 -2.25
CA GLN A 428 28.51 14.55 -2.22
C GLN A 428 27.43 14.94 -3.24
N ILE A 429 26.70 16.02 -2.97
CA ILE A 429 25.70 16.61 -3.85
C ILE A 429 25.93 18.12 -3.89
N PHE A 430 25.99 18.70 -5.10
CA PHE A 430 26.24 20.13 -5.30
C PHE A 430 25.00 20.93 -5.69
N ASP A 431 23.92 20.26 -6.10
CA ASP A 431 22.66 20.88 -6.47
C ASP A 431 21.96 21.43 -5.22
N VAL A 432 21.70 22.74 -5.19
CA VAL A 432 21.19 23.43 -4.01
C VAL A 432 19.74 23.04 -3.67
N GLN A 433 18.99 22.51 -4.62
CA GLN A 433 17.61 22.04 -4.44
C GLN A 433 17.53 20.65 -3.82
N VAL A 434 18.61 19.87 -3.91
CA VAL A 434 18.67 18.52 -3.35
C VAL A 434 19.06 18.60 -1.88
N GLY A 435 18.17 18.17 -1.00
CA GLY A 435 18.39 18.22 0.44
C GLY A 435 19.07 16.97 0.98
N PHE A 436 18.86 15.82 0.34
CA PHE A 436 19.41 14.55 0.82
C PHE A 436 19.56 13.53 -0.31
N LEU A 437 20.61 12.72 -0.22
CA LEU A 437 20.82 11.51 -1.01
C LEU A 437 21.09 10.34 -0.05
N LEU A 438 20.29 9.27 -0.18
CA LEU A 438 20.64 7.94 0.30
C LEU A 438 21.30 7.16 -0.85
N ASN A 439 22.60 6.92 -0.77
CA ASN A 439 23.31 6.24 -1.85
C ASN A 439 23.12 4.70 -1.79
N GLU A 440 23.58 3.98 -2.82
CA GLU A 440 23.43 2.52 -2.92
C GLU A 440 24.16 1.73 -1.82
N GLU A 441 25.14 2.35 -1.16
CA GLU A 441 25.94 1.76 -0.08
C GLU A 441 25.40 2.12 1.30
N GLY A 442 24.25 2.80 1.38
CA GLY A 442 23.61 3.23 2.62
C GLY A 442 24.17 4.52 3.21
N LYS A 443 25.07 5.23 2.50
CA LYS A 443 25.64 6.48 2.97
C LYS A 443 24.59 7.59 2.99
N LEU A 444 24.60 8.35 4.09
CA LEU A 444 23.71 9.47 4.34
C LEU A 444 24.37 10.77 3.87
N VAL A 445 23.97 11.30 2.71
CA VAL A 445 24.61 12.47 2.10
C VAL A 445 23.66 13.66 2.16
N LEU A 446 24.01 14.67 2.97
CA LEU A 446 23.28 15.94 3.05
C LEU A 446 23.71 16.87 1.90
N GLY A 447 22.74 17.54 1.28
CA GLY A 447 23.00 18.56 0.27
C GLY A 447 23.49 19.89 0.86
N ILE A 448 24.04 20.77 0.01
CA ILE A 448 24.63 22.06 0.43
C ILE A 448 23.64 22.93 1.21
N LYS A 449 22.37 22.95 0.78
CA LYS A 449 21.28 23.67 1.43
C LYS A 449 20.21 22.71 1.97
N ALA A 450 20.65 21.55 2.46
CA ALA A 450 19.74 20.63 3.12
C ALA A 450 18.93 21.34 4.21
N PRO A 451 17.61 21.10 4.30
CA PRO A 451 16.81 21.60 5.41
C PRO A 451 17.47 21.32 6.75
N LYS A 452 17.41 22.27 7.68
CA LYS A 452 18.02 22.10 9.00
C LYS A 452 17.43 20.90 9.74
N LEU A 453 16.15 20.60 9.51
CA LEU A 453 15.50 19.40 9.99
C LEU A 453 16.28 18.12 9.65
N PHE A 454 16.74 17.97 8.40
CA PHE A 454 17.47 16.78 7.97
C PHE A 454 18.82 16.69 8.70
N ASN A 455 19.51 17.82 8.86
CA ASN A 455 20.76 17.89 9.60
C ASN A 455 20.57 17.47 11.08
N ARG A 456 19.50 17.95 11.74
CA ARG A 456 19.20 17.58 13.13
C ARG A 456 18.84 16.10 13.24
N ALA A 457 17.95 15.62 12.38
CA ALA A 457 17.47 14.24 12.41
C ALA A 457 18.61 13.22 12.17
N ILE A 458 19.46 13.46 11.18
CA ILE A 458 20.61 12.56 10.88
C ILE A 458 21.67 12.63 11.98
N ARG A 459 21.97 13.83 12.51
CA ARG A 459 22.90 13.96 13.64
C ARG A 459 22.43 13.17 14.86
N ASN A 460 21.16 13.33 15.24
CA ASN A 460 20.58 12.61 16.36
C ASN A 460 20.59 11.08 16.15
N LEU A 461 20.38 10.61 14.91
CA LEU A 461 20.53 9.20 14.55
C LEU A 461 21.99 8.72 14.72
N LEU A 462 22.96 9.48 14.21
CA LEU A 462 24.37 9.13 14.33
C LEU A 462 24.80 9.10 15.80
N ASP A 463 24.37 10.09 16.59
CA ASP A 463 24.65 10.19 18.02
C ASP A 463 24.04 9.03 18.82
N TYR A 464 22.87 8.53 18.42
CA TYR A 464 22.26 7.34 19.03
C TYR A 464 23.12 6.07 18.87
N TRP A 465 23.82 5.94 17.74
CA TRP A 465 24.69 4.80 17.45
C TRP A 465 26.15 5.02 17.89
N ASN A 466 26.48 6.14 18.53
CA ASN A 466 27.84 6.52 18.93
C ASN A 466 28.18 6.15 20.38
#